data_AF-A0A962IK17-F1
#
_entry.id   AF-A0A962IK17-F1
#
_cell.length_a   1.000
_cell.length_b   1.000
_cell.length_c   1.000
_cell.angle_alpha   90.00
_cell.angle_beta   90.00
_cell.angle_gamma   90.00
#
_symmetry.space_group_name_H-M   'P 1'
#
loop_
_entity.id
_entity.type
_entity.pdbx_description
1 polymer ?
#
loop_
_entity_poly.entity_id
_entity_poly.type
_entity_poly.pdbx_seq_one_letter_code
_entity_poly.pdbx_strand_id
1 'polypeptide(L)'
;AVQQSLRLDPARVEAAIAQVASTYEDPAEVIQWYRQSPDLMRSVQNRVMEEQVAEWVASKAQVTAVERSFTDIVAPPSSGSAA
;
A
#
# COMPACT_ATOMS: atom_id res chain seq x y z
N ALA A 1 -13.90 -2.99 17.75
CA ALA A 1 -13.54 -1.57 17.65
C ALA A 1 -12.89 -1.21 16.30
N VAL A 2 -11.90 -1.96 15.79
CA VAL A 2 -11.21 -1.65 14.51
C VAL A 2 -12.15 -1.61 13.29
N GLN A 3 -13.12 -2.52 13.22
CA GLN A 3 -14.07 -2.65 12.11
C GLN A 3 -14.97 -1.43 11.87
N GLN A 4 -15.22 -0.58 12.88
CA GLN A 4 -16.20 0.51 12.74
C GLN A 4 -15.60 1.81 12.19
N SER A 5 -14.27 1.93 12.18
CA SER A 5 -13.56 3.15 11.77
C SER A 5 -12.84 3.02 10.44
N LEU A 6 -12.47 1.80 10.04
CA LEU A 6 -11.79 1.57 8.78
C LEU A 6 -12.82 1.23 7.69
N ARG A 7 -13.19 2.23 6.89
CA ARG A 7 -14.00 2.04 5.69
C ARG A 7 -13.09 2.14 4.48
N LEU A 8 -13.34 1.30 3.49
CA LEU A 8 -12.65 1.41 2.22
C LEU A 8 -12.96 2.76 1.58
N ASP A 9 -11.92 3.53 1.25
CA ASP A 9 -12.09 4.80 0.56
C ASP A 9 -12.20 4.56 -0.94
N PRO A 10 -13.37 4.84 -1.57
CA PRO A 10 -13.55 4.64 -3.00
C PRO A 10 -12.65 5.53 -3.85
N ALA A 11 -12.26 6.72 -3.36
CA ALA A 11 -11.36 7.59 -4.10
C ALA A 11 -9.96 6.99 -4.20
N ARG A 12 -9.50 6.30 -3.14
CA ARG A 12 -8.22 5.58 -3.16
C ARG A 12 -8.24 4.36 -4.08
N VAL A 13 -9.38 3.67 -4.18
CA VAL A 13 -9.56 2.58 -5.15
C VAL A 13 -9.46 3.10 -6.58
N GLU A 14 -10.16 4.19 -6.89
CA GLU A 14 -10.08 4.82 -8.22
C GLU A 14 -8.66 5.31 -8.53
N ALA A 15 -7.96 5.90 -7.55
CA ALA A 15 -6.57 6.33 -7.71
C ALA A 15 -5.62 5.15 -7.97
N ALA A 16 -5.80 4.02 -7.27
CA ALA A 16 -5.01 2.81 -7.48
C ALA A 16 -5.23 2.24 -8.90
N ILE A 17 -6.47 2.21 -9.39
CA ILE A 17 -6.78 1.79 -10.77
C ILE A 17 -6.15 2.76 -11.76
N ALA A 18 -6.25 4.08 -11.53
CA ALA A 18 -5.66 5.09 -12.39
C ALA A 18 -4.13 5.00 -12.44
N GLN A 19 -3.47 4.69 -11.33
CA GLN A 19 -2.01 4.44 -11.31
C GLN A 19 -1.64 3.25 -12.18
N VAL A 20 -2.35 2.13 -12.05
CA VAL A 20 -2.11 0.95 -12.90
C VAL A 20 -2.39 1.28 -14.36
N ALA A 21 -3.49 1.97 -14.66
CA ALA A 21 -3.86 2.34 -16.01
C ALA A 21 -2.87 3.32 -16.67
N SER A 22 -2.24 4.21 -15.89
CA SER A 22 -1.30 5.22 -16.39
C SER A 22 -0.04 4.64 -17.06
N THR A 23 0.26 3.36 -16.84
CA THR A 23 1.39 2.68 -17.47
C THR A 23 1.05 2.10 -18.85
N TYR A 24 -0.22 2.19 -19.28
CA TYR A 24 -0.71 1.67 -20.55
C TYR A 24 -1.00 2.80 -21.54
N GLU A 25 -1.03 2.46 -22.83
CA GLU A 25 -1.24 3.40 -23.93
C GLU A 25 -2.66 4.02 -23.90
N ASP A 26 -3.67 3.20 -23.58
CA ASP A 26 -5.07 3.62 -23.43
C ASP A 26 -5.58 3.44 -21.99
N PRO A 27 -5.28 4.39 -21.07
CA PRO A 27 -5.65 4.26 -19.65
C PRO A 27 -7.17 4.18 -19.42
N ALA A 28 -7.97 4.81 -20.28
CA ALA A 28 -9.43 4.79 -20.17
C ALA A 28 -10.01 3.38 -20.37
N GLU A 29 -9.49 2.61 -21.33
CA GLU A 29 -9.92 1.24 -21.59
C GLU A 29 -9.55 0.32 -20.41
N VAL A 30 -8.35 0.48 -19.86
CA VAL A 30 -7.90 -0.28 -18.70
C VAL A 30 -8.79 0.00 -17.48
N ILE A 31 -9.12 1.27 -17.21
CA ILE A 31 -10.04 1.62 -16.11
C ILE A 31 -11.41 0.97 -16.31
N GLN A 32 -11.94 1.02 -17.53
CA GLN A 32 -13.23 0.39 -17.84
C GLN A 32 -13.19 -1.12 -17.64
N TRP A 33 -12.11 -1.77 -18.08
CA TRP A 33 -11.89 -3.21 -17.90
C TRP A 33 -11.89 -3.61 -16.41
N TYR A 34 -11.20 -2.85 -15.56
CA TYR A 34 -11.25 -3.05 -14.11
C TYR A 34 -12.69 -2.96 -13.60
N ARG A 35 -13.42 -1.89 -13.94
CA ARG A 35 -14.82 -1.68 -13.48
C ARG A 35 -15.78 -2.78 -13.94
N GLN A 36 -15.52 -3.42 -15.08
CA GLN A 36 -16.34 -4.52 -15.60
C GLN A 36 -15.97 -5.88 -14.99
N SER A 37 -14.80 -6.00 -14.36
CA SER A 37 -14.31 -7.26 -13.80
C SER A 37 -14.37 -7.26 -12.26
N PRO A 38 -15.34 -7.97 -11.65
CA PRO A 38 -15.52 -7.98 -10.20
C PRO A 38 -14.32 -8.58 -9.46
N ASP A 39 -13.61 -9.53 -10.05
CA ASP A 39 -12.42 -10.14 -9.46
C ASP A 39 -11.24 -9.16 -9.41
N LEU A 40 -11.02 -8.40 -10.48
CA LEU A 40 -9.99 -7.36 -10.52
C LEU A 40 -10.31 -6.23 -9.55
N MET A 41 -11.57 -5.79 -9.53
CA MET A 41 -12.03 -4.83 -8.54
C MET A 41 -11.76 -5.31 -7.12
N ARG A 42 -12.11 -6.56 -6.80
CA ARG A 42 -11.89 -7.12 -5.47
C ARG A 42 -10.41 -7.14 -5.10
N SER A 43 -9.53 -7.48 -6.05
CA SER A 43 -8.08 -7.45 -5.84
C SER A 43 -7.59 -6.05 -5.46
N VAL A 44 -7.98 -5.03 -6.23
CA VAL A 44 -7.58 -3.63 -5.96
C VAL A 44 -8.18 -3.14 -4.64
N GLN A 45 -9.45 -3.44 -4.38
CA GLN A 45 -10.12 -3.08 -3.12
C GLN A 45 -9.41 -3.68 -1.90
N ASN A 46 -8.98 -4.95 -1.99
CA ASN A 46 -8.23 -5.61 -0.92
C ASN A 46 -6.88 -4.95 -0.68
N ARG A 47 -6.12 -4.65 -1.75
CA ARG A 47 -4.84 -3.95 -1.64
C ARG A 47 -4.99 -2.58 -0.97
N VAL A 48 -5.97 -1.79 -1.41
CA VAL A 48 -6.24 -0.47 -0.82
C VAL A 48 -6.69 -0.60 0.64
N MET A 49 -7.46 -1.64 0.97
CA MET A 49 -7.83 -1.92 2.35
C MET A 49 -6.61 -2.24 3.20
N GLU A 50 -5.69 -3.07 2.70
CA GLU A 50 -4.43 -3.42 3.39
C GLU A 50 -3.57 -2.19 3.65
N GLU A 51 -3.38 -1.33 2.65
CA GLU A 51 -2.62 -0.08 2.79
C GLU A 51 -3.25 0.83 3.86
N GLN A 52 -4.58 1.01 3.83
CA GLN A 52 -5.29 1.79 4.86
C GLN A 52 -5.19 1.17 6.26
N VAL A 53 -5.21 -0.16 6.38
CA VAL A 53 -5.00 -0.85 7.66
C VAL A 53 -3.59 -0.55 8.17
N ALA A 54 -2.57 -0.66 7.31
CA ALA A 54 -1.19 -0.40 7.68
C ALA A 54 -0.98 1.04 8.16
N GLU A 55 -1.52 2.03 7.43
CA GLU A 55 -1.50 3.45 7.84
C GLU A 55 -2.22 3.67 9.17
N TRP A 56 -3.39 3.04 9.36
CA TRP A 56 -4.14 3.15 10.61
C TRP A 56 -3.35 2.57 11.79
N VAL A 57 -2.73 1.40 11.62
CA VAL A 57 -1.87 0.80 12.65
C VAL A 57 -0.69 1.71 12.94
N ALA A 58 -0.01 2.21 11.91
CA ALA A 58 1.12 3.14 12.06
C ALA A 58 0.72 4.43 12.78
N SER A 59 -0.46 4.98 12.49
CA SER A 59 -1.03 6.15 13.17
C SER A 59 -1.31 5.91 14.65
N LYS A 60 -1.55 4.66 15.07
CA LYS A 60 -1.74 4.27 16.47
C LYS A 60 -0.46 3.81 17.16
N ALA A 61 0.60 3.53 16.41
CA ALA A 61 1.87 3.07 16.94
C ALA A 61 2.65 4.22 17.58
N GLN A 62 3.40 3.91 18.64
CA GLN A 62 4.34 4.87 19.21
C GLN A 62 5.63 4.85 18.37
N VAL A 63 5.89 5.95 17.67
CA VAL A 63 7.05 6.10 16.80
C VAL A 63 8.20 6.75 17.58
N THR A 64 9.35 6.09 17.61
CA THR A 64 10.60 6.64 18.17
C THR A 64 11.56 6.90 17.02
N ALA A 65 11.92 8.17 16.81
CA ALA A 65 12.95 8.53 15.84
C ALA A 65 14.34 8.18 16.42
N VAL A 66 15.16 7.49 15.62
CA VAL A 66 16.53 7.14 16.00
C VAL A 66 17.46 7.67 14.92
N GLU A 67 18.39 8.54 15.29
CA GLU A 67 19.42 9.05 14.38
C GLU A 67 20.41 7.91 14.05
N ARG A 68 20.62 7.66 12.77
CA ARG A 68 21.52 6.63 12.24
C ARG A 68 22.28 7.19 11.03
N SER A 69 23.51 6.74 10.84
CA SER A 69 24.29 7.13 9.66
C SER A 69 23.74 6.45 8.39
N PHE A 70 23.97 7.04 7.22
CA PHE A 70 23.59 6.41 5.95
C PHE A 70 24.22 5.01 5.81
N THR A 71 25.50 4.88 6.18
CA THR A 71 26.25 3.61 6.15
C THR A 71 25.59 2.53 7.01
N ASP A 72 25.04 2.87 8.18
CA ASP A 72 24.32 1.92 9.03
C ASP A 72 23.02 1.39 8.41
N ILE A 73 22.37 2.18 7.53
CA ILE A 73 21.07 1.81 6.93
C ILE A 73 21.26 0.96 5.67
N VAL A 74 22.31 1.24 4.88
CA VAL A 74 22.56 0.56 3.59
C VAL A 74 23.50 -0.62 3.69
N ALA A 75 24.23 -0.75 4.80
CA ALA A 75 25.07 -1.92 5.03
C ALA A 75 24.18 -3.18 5.03
N PRO A 76 24.60 -4.26 4.35
CA PRO A 76 23.93 -5.55 4.51
C PRO A 76 23.91 -5.89 6.00
N PRO A 77 22.84 -6.55 6.51
CA PRO A 77 22.80 -6.95 7.90
C PRO A 77 24.07 -7.73 8.16
N SER A 78 24.96 -7.17 8.98
CA SER A 78 26.22 -7.80 9.34
C SER A 78 25.84 -9.10 10.01
N SER A 79 25.96 -10.19 9.26
CA SER A 79 25.83 -11.55 9.75
C SER A 79 26.67 -11.64 11.00
N GLY A 80 26.01 -11.72 12.16
CA GLY A 80 26.69 -12.00 13.41
C GLY A 80 27.36 -13.37 13.27
N SER A 81 28.64 -13.38 12.89
CA SER A 81 29.52 -14.51 13.11
C SER A 81 29.78 -14.56 14.61
N ALA A 82 28.87 -15.21 15.34
CA ALA A 82 29.14 -15.70 16.67
C ALA A 82 30.19 -16.82 16.53
N ALA A 83 31.43 -16.48 16.89
CA ALA A 83 32.47 -17.43 17.27
C ALA A 83 32.81 -17.18 18.73
#